data_AF-A0A380P6B7-F1
#
_entry.id   AF-A0A380P6B7-F1
#
_cell.length_a   1.000
_cell.length_b   1.000
_cell.length_c   1.000
_cell.angle_alpha   90.00
_cell.angle_beta   90.00
_cell.angle_gamma   90.00
#
_symmetry.space_group_name_H-M   'P 1'
#
loop_
_entity.id
_entity.type
_entity.pdbx_description
1 polymer ?
#
loop_
_entity_poly.entity_id
_entity_poly.type
_entity_poly.pdbx_seq_one_letter_code
_entity_poly.pdbx_strand_id
1 'polypeptide(L)'
;MRTASAKAYLILDGTLLPIDRIAADRPFYSGKHKKHGMNVQILADPFGRLLWASPALPGAVHDIRAAREHGIIDALAEADVPCWADKAYRGTGGTVRIPCWGRWETLSTGQQAVNRSHAKIRALVEQAVATLKSWRLLRRLRCSTTRITSLVQAILTLHLTSSE
;
A
#
# COMPACT_ATOMS: atom_id res chain seq x y z
N MET A 1 -1.01 -15.07 6.79
CA MET A 1 -2.24 -14.52 7.41
C MET A 1 -2.34 -14.70 8.93
N ARG A 2 -1.70 -15.67 9.59
CA ARG A 2 -1.83 -15.87 11.05
C ARG A 2 -1.57 -14.61 11.91
N THR A 3 -0.56 -13.80 11.59
CA THR A 3 -0.28 -12.55 12.33
C THR A 3 -1.34 -11.47 12.08
N ALA A 4 -1.94 -11.46 10.89
CA ALA A 4 -2.95 -10.49 10.47
C ALA A 4 -4.31 -10.74 11.14
N SER A 5 -4.73 -12.00 11.25
CA SER A 5 -6.01 -12.38 11.89
C SER A 5 -6.05 -12.10 13.39
N ALA A 6 -4.90 -11.90 14.03
CA ALA A 6 -4.80 -11.50 15.43
C ALA A 6 -4.89 -9.97 15.64
N LYS A 7 -4.95 -9.17 14.56
CA LYS A 7 -5.03 -7.70 14.65
C LYS A 7 -6.48 -7.24 14.59
N ALA A 8 -6.78 -6.16 15.33
CA ALA A 8 -8.11 -5.55 15.33
C ALA A 8 -8.52 -4.99 13.95
N TYR A 9 -7.55 -4.48 13.20
CA TYR A 9 -7.69 -4.10 11.80
C TYR A 9 -6.31 -4.05 11.14
N LEU A 10 -6.32 -3.97 9.81
CA LEU A 10 -5.13 -3.71 9.00
C LEU A 10 -5.26 -2.38 8.27
N ILE A 11 -4.13 -1.89 7.75
CA ILE A 11 -4.09 -0.70 6.91
C ILE A 11 -3.39 -1.06 5.61
N LEU A 12 -4.06 -0.86 4.48
CA LEU A 12 -3.58 -1.14 3.14
C LEU A 12 -3.21 0.16 2.44
N ASP A 13 -2.00 0.22 1.89
CA ASP A 13 -1.57 1.33 1.06
C ASP A 13 -0.67 0.90 -0.09
N GLY A 14 -0.66 1.69 -1.14
CA GLY A 14 0.13 1.45 -2.35
C GLY A 14 1.29 2.44 -2.41
N THR A 15 2.48 1.97 -2.73
CA THR A 15 3.66 2.83 -2.81
C THR A 15 4.44 2.61 -4.09
N LEU A 16 4.83 3.72 -4.72
CA LEU A 16 5.68 3.69 -5.90
C LEU A 16 7.16 3.70 -5.49
N LEU A 17 7.90 2.69 -5.93
CA LEU A 17 9.35 2.59 -5.84
C LEU A 17 9.98 3.14 -7.13
N PRO A 18 10.71 4.26 -7.10
CA PRO A 18 11.25 4.87 -8.31
C PRO A 18 12.29 3.98 -8.99
N ILE A 19 12.19 3.86 -10.33
CA ILE A 19 13.20 3.22 -11.18
C ILE A 19 13.70 4.22 -12.22
N ASP A 20 14.84 3.93 -12.84
CA ASP A 20 15.25 4.62 -14.06
C ASP A 20 14.35 4.23 -15.24
N ARG A 21 14.22 5.13 -16.21
CA ARG A 21 13.44 4.86 -17.43
C ARG A 21 14.09 3.71 -18.20
N ILE A 22 13.27 2.75 -18.63
CA ILE A 22 13.71 1.60 -19.41
C ILE A 22 13.00 1.53 -20.77
N ALA A 23 13.54 0.68 -21.66
CA ALA A 23 12.99 0.25 -22.95
C ALA A 23 11.46 0.33 -23.08
N ALA A 24 10.81 -0.46 -22.23
CA ALA A 24 9.36 -0.65 -22.21
C ALA A 24 8.57 0.63 -21.87
N ASP A 25 9.17 1.56 -21.12
CA ASP A 25 8.69 2.91 -20.83
C ASP A 25 7.30 2.99 -20.17
N ARG A 26 6.24 2.97 -20.99
CA ARG A 26 4.85 3.25 -20.60
C ARG A 26 4.33 2.39 -19.44
N PRO A 27 4.53 1.06 -19.38
CA PRO A 27 4.01 0.23 -18.28
C PRO A 27 4.54 0.66 -16.91
N PHE A 28 5.74 1.25 -16.87
CA PHE A 28 6.39 1.65 -15.63
C PHE A 28 6.15 3.12 -15.29
N TYR A 29 5.62 3.92 -16.22
CA TYR A 29 5.34 5.32 -15.98
C TYR A 29 4.04 5.50 -15.19
N SER A 30 4.18 5.99 -13.95
CA SER A 30 3.03 6.33 -13.13
C SER A 30 2.55 7.74 -13.46
N GLY A 31 1.36 7.86 -14.04
CA GLY A 31 0.74 9.17 -14.30
C GLY A 31 0.51 9.99 -13.02
N LYS A 32 0.17 9.32 -11.90
CA LYS A 32 -0.03 9.94 -10.58
C LYS A 32 1.25 10.60 -10.06
N HIS A 33 2.39 9.92 -10.19
CA HIS A 33 3.66 10.37 -9.64
C HIS A 33 4.57 11.06 -10.67
N LYS A 34 4.18 11.07 -11.96
CA LYS A 34 4.93 11.60 -13.11
C LYS A 34 6.36 11.03 -13.21
N LYS A 35 6.54 9.77 -12.82
CA LYS A 35 7.85 9.09 -12.73
C LYS A 35 7.70 7.62 -13.09
N HIS A 36 8.80 7.02 -13.57
CA HIS A 36 8.92 5.58 -13.69
C HIS A 36 9.11 4.93 -12.33
N GLY A 37 8.41 3.83 -12.12
CA GLY A 37 8.49 3.10 -10.86
C GLY A 37 7.86 1.73 -10.92
N MET A 38 7.94 1.04 -9.79
CA MET A 38 7.21 -0.19 -9.50
C MET A 38 6.20 0.09 -8.40
N ASN A 39 4.96 -0.37 -8.57
CA ASN A 39 3.95 -0.32 -7.55
C ASN A 39 4.09 -1.52 -6.61
N VAL A 40 4.09 -1.27 -5.30
CA VAL A 40 4.10 -2.29 -4.25
C VAL A 40 2.97 -1.96 -3.28
N GLN A 41 2.15 -2.95 -2.95
CA GLN A 41 1.11 -2.85 -1.94
C GLN A 41 1.69 -3.25 -0.59
N ILE A 42 1.29 -2.57 0.47
CA ILE A 42 1.76 -2.86 1.82
C ILE A 42 0.59 -3.07 2.77
N LEU A 43 0.78 -3.94 3.75
CA LEU A 43 -0.12 -4.09 4.89
C LEU A 43 0.61 -3.71 6.16
N ALA A 44 0.00 -2.82 6.94
CA ALA A 44 0.47 -2.41 8.25
C ALA A 44 -0.55 -2.76 9.34
N ASP A 45 -0.06 -2.87 10.57
CA ASP A 45 -0.90 -3.08 11.75
C ASP A 45 -1.40 -1.74 12.36
N PRO A 46 -2.27 -1.79 13.39
CA PRO A 46 -2.80 -0.59 14.05
C PRO A 46 -1.76 0.33 14.70
N PHE A 47 -0.50 -0.10 14.80
CA PHE A 47 0.60 0.70 15.32
C PHE A 47 1.52 1.23 14.22
N GLY A 48 1.13 1.06 12.94
CA GLY A 48 1.94 1.46 11.79
C GLY A 48 3.15 0.55 11.56
N ARG A 49 3.17 -0.66 12.11
CA ARG A 49 4.24 -1.63 11.84
C ARG A 49 3.97 -2.33 10.51
N LEU A 50 4.98 -2.37 9.64
CA LEU A 50 4.91 -3.08 8.37
C LEU A 50 4.81 -4.59 8.64
N LEU A 51 3.74 -5.22 8.16
CA LEU A 51 3.53 -6.66 8.31
C LEU A 51 3.84 -7.43 7.02
N TRP A 52 3.57 -6.81 5.88
CA TRP A 52 3.69 -7.47 4.58
C TRP A 52 3.84 -6.45 3.45
N ALA A 53 4.50 -6.88 2.39
CA ALA A 53 4.65 -6.14 1.14
C ALA A 53 4.44 -7.09 -0.05
N SER A 54 3.75 -6.62 -1.08
CA SER A 54 3.44 -7.41 -2.27
C SER A 54 4.65 -7.59 -3.19
N PRO A 55 4.58 -8.55 -4.12
CA PRO A 55 5.39 -8.49 -5.33
C PRO A 55 5.23 -7.16 -6.04
N ALA A 56 6.29 -6.71 -6.71
CA ALA A 56 6.31 -5.44 -7.40
C ALA A 56 5.62 -5.55 -8.76
N LEU A 57 4.66 -4.66 -9.03
CA LEU A 57 3.99 -4.53 -10.32
C LEU A 57 4.49 -3.28 -11.07
N PRO A 58 4.26 -3.17 -12.39
CA PRO A 58 4.58 -1.95 -13.13
C PRO A 58 3.89 -0.71 -12.54
N GLY A 59 4.59 0.43 -12.50
CA GLY A 59 4.12 1.66 -11.84
C GLY A 59 2.86 2.31 -12.43
N ALA A 60 2.42 1.90 -13.62
CA ALA A 60 1.15 2.32 -14.21
C ALA A 60 -0.07 1.56 -13.65
N VAL A 61 0.13 0.43 -12.95
CA VAL A 61 -0.95 -0.38 -12.39
C VAL A 61 -1.62 0.38 -11.24
N HIS A 62 -2.93 0.59 -11.33
CA HIS A 62 -3.75 1.21 -10.29
C HIS A 62 -3.79 0.35 -9.02
N ASP A 63 -3.81 0.99 -7.85
CA ASP A 63 -3.74 0.32 -6.54
C ASP A 63 -4.86 -0.72 -6.34
N ILE A 64 -6.11 -0.42 -6.69
CA ILE A 64 -7.18 -1.45 -6.63
C ILE A 64 -6.90 -2.67 -7.52
N ARG A 65 -6.33 -2.46 -8.71
CA ARG A 65 -5.98 -3.57 -9.60
C ARG A 65 -4.85 -4.39 -9.01
N ALA A 66 -3.82 -3.74 -8.47
CA ALA A 66 -2.71 -4.41 -7.79
C ALA A 66 -3.21 -5.23 -6.59
N ALA A 67 -4.10 -4.67 -5.76
CA ALA A 67 -4.65 -5.37 -4.62
C ALA A 67 -5.47 -6.61 -5.00
N ARG A 68 -6.25 -6.53 -6.08
CA ARG A 68 -6.99 -7.69 -6.63
C ARG A 68 -6.06 -8.72 -7.24
N GLU A 69 -5.07 -8.29 -8.01
CA GLU A 69 -4.07 -9.17 -8.64
C GLU A 69 -3.26 -9.96 -7.59
N HIS A 70 -3.03 -9.37 -6.43
CA HIS A 70 -2.38 -10.03 -5.30
C HIS A 70 -3.34 -10.76 -4.35
N GLY A 71 -4.64 -10.82 -4.65
CA GLY A 71 -5.64 -11.50 -3.82
C GLY A 71 -5.81 -10.90 -2.42
N ILE A 72 -5.37 -9.65 -2.20
CA ILE A 72 -5.39 -9.02 -0.86
C ILE A 72 -6.83 -8.89 -0.37
N ILE A 73 -7.74 -8.50 -1.26
CA ILE A 73 -9.14 -8.24 -0.92
C ILE A 73 -9.85 -9.54 -0.52
N ASP A 74 -9.64 -10.60 -1.30
CA ASP A 74 -10.26 -11.91 -1.06
C ASP A 74 -9.72 -12.50 0.25
N ALA A 75 -8.41 -12.41 0.47
CA ALA A 75 -7.80 -12.92 1.68
C ALA A 75 -8.29 -12.16 2.93
N LEU A 76 -8.45 -10.82 2.86
CA LEU A 76 -9.01 -10.01 3.95
C LEU A 76 -10.46 -10.37 4.25
N ALA A 77 -11.24 -10.70 3.22
CA ALA A 77 -12.63 -11.14 3.37
C ALA A 77 -12.71 -12.55 3.98
N GLU A 78 -11.87 -13.48 3.51
CA GLU A 78 -11.79 -14.85 4.04
C GLU A 78 -11.38 -14.87 5.52
N ALA A 79 -10.47 -13.99 5.91
CA ALA A 79 -10.02 -13.88 7.30
C ALA A 79 -10.94 -13.03 8.19
N ASP A 80 -11.99 -12.41 7.64
CA ASP A 80 -12.88 -11.44 8.30
C ASP A 80 -12.14 -10.34 9.07
N VAL A 81 -11.06 -9.82 8.48
CA VAL A 81 -10.23 -8.77 9.10
C VAL A 81 -10.58 -7.40 8.50
N PRO A 82 -11.08 -6.45 9.30
CA PRO A 82 -11.31 -5.08 8.83
C PRO A 82 -10.02 -4.45 8.31
N CYS A 83 -10.10 -3.74 7.19
CA CYS A 83 -8.93 -3.08 6.61
C CYS A 83 -9.25 -1.64 6.21
N TRP A 84 -8.38 -0.70 6.54
CA TRP A 84 -8.50 0.69 6.12
C TRP A 84 -7.62 0.94 4.91
N ALA A 85 -8.18 1.54 3.87
CA ALA A 85 -7.47 1.81 2.62
C ALA A 85 -7.82 3.18 2.07
N ASP A 86 -6.96 3.70 1.18
CA ASP A 86 -7.21 5.00 0.56
C ASP A 86 -8.29 4.98 -0.53
N LYS A 87 -8.57 6.16 -1.11
CA LYS A 87 -9.57 6.31 -2.16
C LYS A 87 -9.22 5.59 -3.47
N ALA A 88 -7.96 5.21 -3.70
CA ALA A 88 -7.54 4.47 -4.88
C ALA A 88 -8.01 3.00 -4.84
N TYR A 89 -8.45 2.51 -3.67
CA TYR A 89 -9.05 1.19 -3.45
C TYR A 89 -10.58 1.21 -3.57
N ARG A 90 -11.15 2.19 -4.27
CA ARG A 90 -12.60 2.28 -4.47
C ARG A 90 -13.13 1.12 -5.31
N GLY A 91 -14.11 0.40 -4.76
CA GLY A 91 -14.72 -0.77 -5.41
C GLY A 91 -14.19 -2.11 -4.89
N THR A 92 -13.48 -2.11 -3.76
CA THR A 92 -13.08 -3.31 -3.01
C THR A 92 -14.26 -3.94 -2.28
N GLY A 93 -15.03 -3.15 -1.52
CA GLY A 93 -16.17 -3.63 -0.75
C GLY A 93 -15.76 -4.53 0.43
N GLY A 94 -16.74 -5.20 1.05
CA GLY A 94 -16.50 -6.16 2.12
C GLY A 94 -15.85 -5.55 3.36
N THR A 95 -14.73 -6.15 3.79
CA THR A 95 -13.98 -5.75 4.99
C THR A 95 -13.13 -4.49 4.79
N VAL A 96 -12.98 -4.00 3.55
CA VAL A 96 -12.16 -2.83 3.24
C VAL A 96 -12.96 -1.52 3.35
N ARG A 97 -12.50 -0.62 4.21
CA ARG A 97 -13.08 0.69 4.50
C ARG A 97 -12.26 1.81 3.85
N ILE A 98 -12.91 2.54 2.97
CA ILE A 98 -12.36 3.73 2.29
C ILE A 98 -13.04 5.00 2.82
N PRO A 99 -12.41 6.19 2.67
CA PRO A 99 -13.02 7.44 3.12
C PRO A 99 -14.29 7.77 2.34
N CYS A 100 -15.20 8.51 2.97
CA CYS A 100 -16.40 9.06 2.35
C CYS A 100 -16.02 9.95 1.16
N TRP A 101 -16.71 9.77 0.04
CA TRP A 101 -16.41 10.45 -1.21
C TRP A 101 -17.23 11.73 -1.38
N GLY A 102 -16.58 12.78 -1.88
CA GLY A 102 -17.20 14.10 -2.12
C GLY A 102 -16.19 15.22 -1.96
N ARG A 103 -16.58 16.45 -2.35
CA ARG A 103 -15.80 17.64 -1.96
C ARG A 103 -16.03 17.91 -0.48
N TRP A 104 -15.02 18.46 0.19
CA TRP A 104 -15.09 18.69 1.64
C TRP A 104 -16.33 19.51 2.03
N GLU A 105 -16.63 20.58 1.28
CA GLU A 105 -17.77 21.46 1.56
C GLU A 105 -19.14 20.78 1.37
N THR A 106 -19.17 19.71 0.56
CA THR A 106 -20.41 18.96 0.26
C THR A 106 -20.64 17.79 1.21
N LEU A 107 -19.65 17.43 2.03
CA LEU A 107 -19.79 16.35 3.01
C LEU A 107 -20.50 16.86 4.27
N SER A 108 -21.42 16.05 4.79
CA SER A 108 -22.00 16.31 6.11
C SER A 108 -20.93 16.33 7.20
N THR A 109 -21.20 17.01 8.32
CA THR A 109 -20.30 17.06 9.49
C THR A 109 -19.89 15.66 9.96
N GLY A 110 -20.81 14.69 9.92
CA GLY A 110 -20.53 13.30 10.24
C GLY A 110 -19.54 12.64 9.27
N GLN A 111 -19.73 12.81 7.95
CA GLN A 111 -18.80 12.29 6.95
C GLN A 111 -17.41 12.95 7.03
N GLN A 112 -17.36 14.25 7.32
CA GLN A 112 -16.11 14.96 7.57
C GLN A 112 -15.39 14.43 8.81
N ALA A 113 -16.12 14.13 9.89
CA ALA A 113 -15.56 13.51 11.09
C ALA A 113 -14.98 12.12 10.79
N VAL A 114 -15.71 11.27 10.04
CA VAL A 114 -15.22 9.96 9.59
C VAL A 114 -13.94 10.11 8.76
N ASN A 115 -13.92 11.04 7.79
CA ASN A 115 -12.73 11.27 6.97
C ASN A 115 -11.52 11.78 7.77
N ARG A 116 -11.73 12.59 8.81
CA ARG A 116 -10.65 12.99 9.73
C ARG A 116 -10.08 11.80 10.50
N SER A 117 -10.95 10.95 11.03
CA SER A 117 -10.51 9.72 11.70
C SER A 117 -9.79 8.77 10.75
N HIS A 118 -10.30 8.62 9.53
CA HIS A 118 -9.68 7.83 8.46
C HIS A 118 -8.28 8.35 8.13
N ALA A 119 -8.12 9.67 7.97
CA ALA A 119 -6.82 10.30 7.73
C ALA A 119 -5.81 10.05 8.87
N LYS A 120 -6.24 10.04 10.14
CA LYS A 120 -5.38 9.70 11.28
C LYS A 120 -4.89 8.26 11.22
N ILE A 121 -5.78 7.32 10.88
CA ILE A 121 -5.39 5.90 10.70
C ILE A 121 -4.39 5.79 9.54
N ARG A 122 -4.65 6.48 8.43
CA ARG A 122 -3.75 6.46 7.27
C ARG A 122 -2.35 7.00 7.54
N ALA A 123 -2.20 7.97 8.45
CA ALA A 123 -0.88 8.46 8.82
C ALA A 123 0.05 7.34 9.33
N LEU A 124 -0.51 6.28 9.94
CA LEU A 124 0.26 5.13 10.42
C LEU A 124 0.84 4.27 9.28
N VAL A 125 0.07 4.06 8.21
CA VAL A 125 0.59 3.30 7.06
C VAL A 125 1.59 4.14 6.25
N GLU A 126 1.38 5.46 6.17
CA GLU A 126 2.36 6.37 5.59
C GLU A 126 3.69 6.35 6.36
N GLN A 127 3.65 6.23 7.69
CA GLN A 127 4.83 5.99 8.52
C GLN A 127 5.49 4.65 8.19
N ALA A 128 4.72 3.56 8.03
CA ALA A 128 5.26 2.26 7.62
C ALA A 128 5.97 2.33 6.26
N VAL A 129 5.36 3.00 5.26
CA VAL A 129 5.97 3.28 3.95
C VAL A 129 7.26 4.08 4.11
N ALA A 130 7.25 5.12 4.93
CA ALA A 130 8.43 5.96 5.15
C ALA A 130 9.59 5.16 5.75
N THR A 131 9.31 4.30 6.72
CA THR A 131 10.29 3.37 7.30
C THR A 131 10.83 2.41 6.25
N LEU A 132 9.97 1.83 5.41
CA LEU A 132 10.41 0.99 4.28
C LEU A 132 11.31 1.78 3.31
N LYS A 133 10.98 3.05 3.02
CA LYS A 133 11.77 3.89 2.12
C LYS A 133 13.01 4.52 2.75
N SER A 134 13.24 4.31 4.05
CA SER A 134 14.49 4.72 4.71
C SER A 134 15.70 4.00 4.10
N TRP A 135 15.51 2.75 3.65
CA TRP A 135 16.47 1.96 2.91
C TRP A 135 16.88 2.67 1.62
N ARG A 136 18.16 3.10 1.54
CA ARG A 136 18.69 3.90 0.42
C ARG A 136 18.43 3.23 -0.94
N LEU A 137 18.43 1.91 -0.98
CA LEU A 137 18.15 1.11 -2.18
C LEU A 137 16.78 1.42 -2.80
N LEU A 138 15.75 1.61 -1.97
CA LEU A 138 14.37 1.83 -2.41
C LEU A 138 14.09 3.28 -2.84
N ARG A 139 15.03 4.21 -2.63
CA ARG A 139 14.86 5.61 -3.05
C ARG A 139 15.01 5.80 -4.55
N ARG A 140 15.83 4.95 -5.20
CA ARG A 140 15.98 4.86 -6.65
C ARG A 140 16.62 3.52 -7.01
N LEU A 141 15.82 2.63 -7.58
CA LEU A 141 16.25 1.30 -7.99
C LEU A 141 16.89 1.35 -9.38
N ARG A 142 18.17 0.97 -9.46
CA ARG A 142 18.96 0.95 -10.70
C ARG A 142 19.22 -0.48 -11.21
N CYS A 143 18.30 -1.39 -10.92
CA CYS A 143 18.41 -2.80 -11.26
C CYS A 143 17.26 -3.21 -12.19
N SER A 144 17.37 -4.40 -12.78
CA SER A 144 16.27 -4.99 -13.56
C SER A 144 14.98 -5.03 -12.74
N THR A 145 13.87 -4.68 -13.36
CA THR A 145 12.54 -4.67 -12.72
C THR A 145 12.16 -6.05 -12.18
N THR A 146 12.64 -7.12 -12.80
CA THR A 146 12.43 -8.51 -12.37
C THR A 146 13.05 -8.82 -11.00
N ARG A 147 14.06 -8.06 -10.55
CA ARG A 147 14.74 -8.26 -9.26
C ARG A 147 14.06 -7.50 -8.11
N ILE A 148 13.19 -6.54 -8.42
CA ILE A 148 12.65 -5.60 -7.42
C ILE A 148 11.79 -6.34 -6.39
N THR A 149 11.00 -7.33 -6.81
CA THR A 149 10.23 -8.17 -5.88
C THR A 149 11.15 -8.82 -4.84
N SER A 150 12.23 -9.47 -5.27
CA SER A 150 13.18 -10.13 -4.35
C SER A 150 13.83 -9.13 -3.38
N LEU A 151 14.15 -7.91 -3.86
CA LEU A 151 14.71 -6.86 -3.01
C LEU A 151 13.70 -6.38 -1.96
N VAL A 152 12.44 -6.19 -2.33
CA VAL A 152 11.37 -5.81 -1.40
C VAL A 152 11.17 -6.89 -0.33
N GLN A 153 11.12 -8.16 -0.72
CA GLN A 153 10.96 -9.27 0.23
C GLN A 153 12.17 -9.43 1.17
N ALA A 154 13.39 -9.23 0.66
CA ALA A 154 14.60 -9.25 1.48
C ALA A 154 14.58 -8.11 2.51
N ILE A 155 14.23 -6.89 2.09
CA ILE A 155 14.11 -5.74 3.00
C ILE A 155 13.00 -5.96 4.03
N LEU A 156 11.85 -6.50 3.62
CA LEU A 156 10.75 -6.83 4.53
C LEU A 156 11.22 -7.84 5.59
N THR A 157 11.92 -8.89 5.18
CA THR A 157 12.44 -9.91 6.11
C THR A 157 13.39 -9.29 7.12
N LEU A 158 14.36 -8.49 6.66
CA LEU A 158 15.29 -7.78 7.54
C LEU A 158 14.54 -6.86 8.51
N HIS A 159 13.57 -6.09 8.01
CA HIS A 159 12.78 -5.19 8.83
C HIS A 159 12.00 -5.91 9.93
N LEU A 160 11.36 -7.04 9.61
CA LEU A 160 10.61 -7.84 10.58
C LEU A 160 11.54 -8.45 11.63
N THR A 161 12.72 -8.94 11.24
CA THR A 161 13.69 -9.52 12.19
C THR A 161 14.41 -8.49 13.07
N SER A 162 14.49 -7.23 12.63
CA SER A 162 15.12 -6.14 13.40
C SER A 162 14.15 -5.34 14.26
N SER A 163 12.85 -5.64 14.20
CA SER A 163 11.79 -4.94 14.95
C SER A 163 11.23 -5.76 16.11
N GLU A 164 11.80 -6.95 16.37
CA GLU A 164 11.62 -7.73 17.60
C GLU A 164 12.66 -7.33 18.65
#